data_AF-A0AAD0ICP1-F1
#
_entry.id   AF-A0AAD0ICP1-F1
#
_cell.length_a   1.000
_cell.length_b   1.000
_cell.length_c   1.000
_cell.angle_alpha   90.00
_cell.angle_beta   90.00
_cell.angle_gamma   90.00
#
_symmetry.space_group_name_H-M   'P 1'
#
loop_
_entity.id
_entity.type
_entity.pdbx_description
1 polymer ?
#
loop_
_entity_poly.entity_id
_entity_poly.type
_entity_poly.pdbx_seq_one_letter_code
_entity_poly.pdbx_strand_id
1 'polypeptide(L)'
;MDNRQAKPRKGLGRLKNGGATTWFWTKKLFLGVCQLIGTSWGSLIIALLTIGSAAMISVMSGDIKAEYTATKTWDDFFATSYLWPSIELSIAAVFAVFLREIGVITTTRAKEKELQDRLTTMPPKQFLAAYSDTMIDIRFHFENLAQDNSTPVSKQTVAADIRLYLTKILILAQNWDSAPKETYRANIMLVERDKDLIRRQYAQEVNNSPFFLFGSNIDARLDNADGILHISDLELSTFVGGEEFAKPDTDILPICFPFSMDAKDHAKSHPNIPGGAVAVASSQSQYIQDSRTHFKEWLDQEAVENKHLTEHYKSTIASYYSSHRYATSILSIPLLPKNMGSKDNGDKFPVACLNIYNNKANILMGDSRNAQFVQLLQPICAYLHDMISLYRTFIDTEANDND
;
A
#
# COMPACT_ATOMS: atom_id res chain seq x y z
N MET A 1 -25.97 -34.32 -53.61
CA MET A 1 -24.54 -34.66 -53.65
C MET A 1 -23.82 -33.49 -52.99
N ASP A 2 -23.17 -33.56 -51.84
CA ASP A 2 -22.83 -34.67 -50.99
C ASP A 2 -22.66 -34.12 -49.56
N ASN A 3 -23.11 -34.90 -48.59
CA ASN A 3 -23.16 -34.60 -47.17
C ASN A 3 -21.81 -34.97 -46.55
N ARG A 4 -21.08 -34.05 -45.88
CA ARG A 4 -20.09 -34.46 -44.86
C ARG A 4 -20.11 -33.54 -43.64
N GLN A 5 -20.74 -34.10 -42.60
CA GLN A 5 -20.77 -33.68 -41.21
C GLN A 5 -19.35 -33.65 -40.61
N ALA A 6 -19.01 -32.56 -39.90
CA ALA A 6 -17.89 -32.53 -38.96
C ALA A 6 -18.41 -32.88 -37.55
N LYS A 7 -17.93 -34.00 -36.99
CA LYS A 7 -18.17 -34.43 -35.61
C LYS A 7 -17.40 -33.54 -34.61
N PRO A 8 -17.97 -33.18 -33.45
CA PRO A 8 -17.21 -32.58 -32.36
C PRO A 8 -16.45 -33.68 -31.60
N ARG A 9 -15.12 -33.51 -31.44
CA ARG A 9 -14.29 -34.40 -30.63
C ARG A 9 -14.49 -34.07 -29.15
N LYS A 10 -14.95 -35.09 -28.42
CA LYS A 10 -15.08 -35.16 -26.96
C LYS A 10 -13.77 -34.79 -26.26
N GLY A 11 -13.93 -34.14 -25.10
CA GLY A 11 -12.86 -33.61 -24.27
C GLY A 11 -11.80 -34.63 -23.87
N LEU A 12 -10.55 -34.16 -23.85
CA LEU A 12 -9.47 -34.78 -23.11
C LEU A 12 -9.34 -34.04 -21.78
N GLY A 13 -9.69 -34.73 -20.70
CA GLY A 13 -9.56 -34.25 -19.34
C GLY A 13 -8.10 -34.04 -18.94
N ARG A 14 -7.84 -32.87 -18.34
CA ARG A 14 -7.24 -32.72 -17.02
C ARG A 14 -6.16 -33.75 -16.64
N LEU A 15 -4.94 -33.53 -17.13
CA LEU A 15 -3.68 -34.09 -16.58
C LEU A 15 -2.60 -33.00 -16.67
N LYS A 16 -2.56 -32.09 -15.69
CA LYS A 16 -1.51 -31.05 -15.62
C LYS A 16 -1.11 -30.57 -14.22
N ASN A 17 -1.33 -31.39 -13.17
CA ASN A 17 -0.94 -31.04 -11.79
C ASN A 17 0.22 -31.86 -11.20
N GLY A 18 0.79 -32.82 -11.94
CA GLY A 18 1.90 -33.65 -11.44
C GLY A 18 3.32 -33.12 -11.73
N GLY A 19 3.49 -32.32 -12.80
CA GLY A 19 4.82 -31.82 -13.22
C GLY A 19 5.26 -30.53 -12.52
N ALA A 20 4.31 -29.72 -12.04
CA ALA A 20 4.62 -28.44 -11.40
C ALA A 20 5.22 -28.61 -10.00
N THR A 21 4.75 -29.62 -9.26
CA THR A 21 5.24 -29.95 -7.92
C THR A 21 6.64 -30.58 -7.97
N THR A 22 6.88 -31.54 -8.86
CA THR A 22 8.22 -32.13 -9.03
C THR A 22 9.26 -31.11 -9.50
N TRP A 23 8.90 -30.24 -10.45
CA TRP A 23 9.76 -29.13 -10.90
C TRP A 23 10.06 -28.11 -9.78
N PHE A 24 9.09 -27.82 -8.92
CA PHE A 24 9.29 -26.91 -7.79
C PHE A 24 10.25 -27.51 -6.75
N TRP A 25 10.12 -28.79 -6.44
CA TRP A 25 11.02 -29.50 -5.53
C TRP A 25 12.44 -29.64 -6.07
N THR A 26 12.61 -29.96 -7.37
CA THR A 26 13.94 -30.02 -7.99
C THR A 26 14.61 -28.65 -8.02
N LYS A 27 13.87 -27.58 -8.31
CA LYS A 27 14.40 -26.20 -8.25
C LYS A 27 14.82 -25.80 -6.84
N LYS A 28 14.03 -26.15 -5.82
CA LYS A 28 14.32 -25.82 -4.42
C LYS A 28 15.53 -26.60 -3.89
N LEU A 29 15.63 -27.89 -4.24
CA LEU A 29 16.78 -28.74 -3.91
C LEU A 29 18.05 -28.24 -4.60
N PHE A 30 17.96 -27.90 -5.90
CA PHE A 30 19.06 -27.34 -6.67
C PHE A 30 19.58 -26.03 -6.07
N LEU A 31 18.67 -25.10 -5.75
CA LEU A 31 19.04 -23.83 -5.11
C LEU A 31 19.66 -24.05 -3.71
N GLY A 32 19.16 -25.01 -2.94
CA GLY A 32 19.73 -25.39 -1.64
C GLY A 32 21.16 -25.94 -1.77
N VAL A 33 21.42 -26.79 -2.76
CA VAL A 33 22.77 -27.31 -3.06
C VAL A 33 23.71 -26.19 -3.51
N CYS A 34 23.25 -25.29 -4.40
CA CYS A 34 24.03 -24.13 -4.83
C CYS A 34 24.38 -23.21 -3.65
N GLN A 35 23.45 -22.99 -2.72
CA GLN A 35 23.69 -22.18 -1.52
C GLN A 35 24.69 -22.83 -0.56
N LEU A 36 24.62 -24.15 -0.38
CA LEU A 36 25.55 -24.90 0.46
C LEU A 36 26.97 -24.92 -0.15
N ILE A 37 27.07 -25.11 -1.47
CA ILE A 37 28.33 -25.03 -2.22
C ILE A 37 28.90 -23.59 -2.24
N GLY A 38 28.03 -22.57 -2.14
CA GLY A 38 28.42 -21.17 -2.01
C GLY A 38 29.08 -20.80 -0.68
N THR A 39 29.12 -21.71 0.31
CA THR A 39 29.75 -21.48 1.62
C THR A 39 31.26 -21.79 1.62
N SER A 40 31.93 -21.51 2.75
CA SER A 40 33.33 -21.88 2.99
C SER A 40 33.57 -23.40 2.85
N TRP A 41 32.61 -24.22 3.28
CA TRP A 41 32.66 -25.68 3.16
C TRP A 41 32.57 -26.15 1.70
N GLY A 42 31.71 -25.52 0.90
CA GLY A 42 31.64 -25.80 -0.54
C GLY A 42 32.92 -25.42 -1.28
N SER A 43 33.56 -24.32 -0.88
CA SER A 43 34.85 -23.90 -1.44
C SER A 43 35.98 -24.90 -1.13
N LEU A 44 35.97 -25.52 0.05
CA LEU A 44 36.91 -26.59 0.43
C LEU A 44 36.69 -27.85 -0.42
N ILE A 45 35.44 -28.27 -0.63
CA ILE A 45 35.09 -29.43 -1.46
C ILE A 45 35.53 -29.22 -2.91
N ILE A 46 35.28 -28.03 -3.47
CA ILE A 46 35.72 -27.69 -4.83
C ILE A 46 37.23 -27.69 -4.93
N ALA A 47 37.94 -27.15 -3.93
CA ALA A 47 39.40 -27.16 -3.91
C ALA A 47 39.94 -28.61 -3.93
N LEU A 48 39.38 -29.49 -3.10
CA LEU A 48 39.77 -30.90 -3.06
C LEU A 48 39.47 -31.63 -4.36
N LEU A 49 38.30 -31.39 -4.98
CA LEU A 49 37.93 -31.98 -6.28
C LEU A 49 38.84 -31.49 -7.41
N THR A 50 39.17 -30.19 -7.42
CA THR A 50 40.02 -29.59 -8.47
C THR A 50 41.46 -30.08 -8.33
N ILE A 51 42.00 -30.12 -7.10
CA ILE A 51 43.34 -30.65 -6.82
C ILE A 51 43.39 -32.14 -7.13
N GLY A 52 42.37 -32.92 -6.73
CA GLY A 52 42.27 -34.35 -7.03
C GLY A 52 42.21 -34.64 -8.52
N SER A 53 41.41 -33.88 -9.27
CA SER A 53 41.32 -33.99 -10.73
C SER A 53 42.65 -33.69 -11.40
N ALA A 54 43.31 -32.59 -11.01
CA ALA A 54 44.59 -32.20 -11.56
C ALA A 54 45.70 -33.23 -11.22
N ALA A 55 45.69 -33.77 -9.99
CA ALA A 55 46.63 -34.79 -9.55
C ALA A 55 46.44 -36.11 -10.32
N MET A 56 45.18 -36.55 -10.53
CA MET A 56 44.88 -37.77 -11.27
C MET A 56 45.35 -37.67 -12.72
N ILE A 57 45.07 -36.55 -13.40
CA ILE A 57 45.53 -36.31 -14.78
C ILE A 57 47.05 -36.23 -14.85
N SER A 58 47.69 -35.60 -13.87
CA SER A 58 49.16 -35.44 -13.83
C SER A 58 49.87 -36.78 -13.63
N VAL A 59 49.48 -37.53 -12.60
CA VAL A 59 50.14 -38.79 -12.22
C VAL A 59 49.85 -39.90 -13.23
N MET A 60 48.61 -40.01 -13.72
CA MET A 60 48.18 -41.08 -14.63
C MET A 60 48.27 -40.67 -16.11
N SER A 61 48.95 -39.56 -16.43
CA SER A 61 49.05 -39.02 -17.80
C SER A 61 49.60 -40.03 -18.82
N GLY A 62 50.55 -40.87 -18.41
CA GLY A 62 51.11 -41.94 -19.24
C GLY A 62 50.08 -43.01 -19.60
N ASP A 63 49.36 -43.50 -18.59
CA ASP A 63 48.35 -44.56 -18.74
C ASP A 63 47.11 -44.05 -19.49
N ILE A 64 46.67 -42.82 -19.23
CA ILE A 64 45.59 -42.14 -19.96
C ILE A 64 45.93 -42.03 -21.45
N LYS A 65 47.17 -41.69 -21.79
CA LYS A 65 47.62 -41.59 -23.19
C LYS A 65 47.66 -42.97 -23.86
N ALA A 66 48.10 -43.99 -23.13
CA ALA A 66 48.10 -45.37 -23.62
C ALA A 66 46.66 -45.87 -23.87
N GLU A 67 45.74 -45.67 -22.92
CA GLU A 67 44.33 -46.02 -23.07
C GLU A 67 43.70 -45.27 -24.25
N TYR A 68 43.88 -43.96 -24.36
CA TYR A 68 43.34 -43.16 -25.46
C TYR A 68 43.78 -43.66 -26.85
N THR A 69 45.02 -44.13 -26.99
CA THR A 69 45.53 -44.66 -28.27
C THR A 69 45.12 -46.10 -28.54
N ALA A 70 44.77 -46.87 -27.51
CA ALA A 70 44.34 -48.26 -27.62
C ALA A 70 42.83 -48.40 -27.90
N THR A 71 42.03 -47.44 -27.45
CA THR A 71 40.57 -47.43 -27.60
C THR A 71 40.13 -47.24 -29.06
N LYS A 72 39.33 -48.18 -29.58
CA LYS A 72 38.84 -48.14 -30.98
C LYS A 72 37.32 -48.04 -31.10
N THR A 73 36.58 -48.32 -30.03
CA THR A 73 35.12 -48.25 -29.97
C THR A 73 34.65 -47.43 -28.77
N TRP A 74 33.38 -46.98 -28.79
CA TRP A 74 32.78 -46.22 -27.67
C TRP A 74 32.62 -47.07 -26.41
N ASP A 75 32.35 -48.37 -26.55
CA ASP A 75 32.20 -49.26 -25.39
C ASP A 75 33.55 -49.46 -24.67
N ASP A 76 34.64 -49.57 -25.43
CA ASP A 76 36.00 -49.62 -24.88
C ASP A 76 36.37 -48.32 -24.17
N PHE A 77 35.88 -47.17 -24.65
CA PHE A 77 36.14 -45.85 -24.07
C PHE A 77 35.54 -45.73 -22.67
N PHE A 78 34.28 -46.12 -22.49
CA PHE A 78 33.61 -46.08 -21.19
C PHE A 78 34.11 -47.15 -20.22
N ALA A 79 34.74 -48.21 -20.71
CA ALA A 79 35.34 -49.28 -19.92
C ALA A 79 36.81 -49.01 -19.49
N THR A 80 37.39 -47.87 -19.86
CA THR A 80 38.76 -47.50 -19.48
C THR A 80 38.92 -47.27 -17.97
N SER A 81 40.07 -47.65 -17.42
CA SER A 81 40.31 -47.59 -15.97
C SER A 81 40.78 -46.20 -15.52
N TYR A 82 41.41 -45.42 -16.40
CA TYR A 82 41.98 -44.11 -16.04
C TYR A 82 41.42 -42.95 -16.87
N LEU A 83 41.15 -43.16 -18.16
CA LEU A 83 40.68 -42.11 -19.08
C LEU A 83 39.26 -41.64 -18.75
N TRP A 84 38.28 -42.54 -18.67
CA TRP A 84 36.88 -42.17 -18.41
C TRP A 84 36.66 -41.55 -17.01
N PRO A 85 37.19 -42.14 -15.91
CA PRO A 85 37.09 -41.53 -14.58
C PRO A 85 37.74 -40.14 -14.50
N SER A 86 38.85 -39.90 -15.21
CA SER A 86 39.51 -38.59 -15.22
C SER A 86 38.65 -37.50 -15.89
N ILE A 87 37.89 -37.88 -16.94
CA ILE A 87 36.94 -36.98 -17.61
C ILE A 87 35.75 -36.70 -16.71
N GLU A 88 35.19 -37.72 -16.04
CA GLU A 88 34.09 -37.54 -15.08
C GLU A 88 34.48 -36.59 -13.95
N LEU A 89 35.67 -36.76 -13.38
CA LEU A 89 36.17 -35.93 -12.28
C LEU A 89 36.42 -34.49 -12.72
N SER A 90 36.89 -34.28 -13.96
CA SER A 90 37.07 -32.96 -14.54
C SER A 90 35.73 -32.25 -14.79
N ILE A 91 34.74 -32.97 -15.32
CA ILE A 91 33.39 -32.44 -15.53
C ILE A 91 32.73 -32.11 -14.19
N ALA A 92 32.88 -32.98 -13.19
CA ALA A 92 32.36 -32.74 -11.84
C ALA A 92 32.99 -31.50 -11.19
N ALA A 93 34.30 -31.28 -11.37
CA ALA A 93 34.98 -30.09 -10.87
C ALA A 93 34.47 -28.81 -11.54
N VAL A 94 34.34 -28.79 -12.88
CA VAL A 94 33.79 -27.64 -13.62
C VAL A 94 32.34 -27.36 -13.21
N PHE A 95 31.53 -28.41 -13.08
CA PHE A 95 30.14 -28.29 -12.66
C PHE A 95 30.02 -27.74 -11.23
N ALA A 96 30.88 -28.17 -10.31
CA ALA A 96 30.90 -27.67 -8.94
C ALA A 96 31.29 -26.17 -8.88
N VAL A 97 32.24 -25.72 -9.71
CA VAL A 97 32.58 -24.29 -9.86
C VAL A 97 31.38 -23.49 -10.38
N PHE A 98 30.68 -24.00 -11.39
CA PHE A 98 29.48 -23.36 -11.93
C PHE A 98 28.35 -23.23 -10.88
N LEU A 99 28.10 -24.29 -10.10
CA LEU A 99 27.11 -24.24 -9.01
C LEU A 99 27.47 -23.21 -7.93
N ARG A 100 28.76 -23.07 -7.61
CA ARG A 100 29.26 -22.06 -6.68
C ARG A 100 28.98 -20.65 -7.20
N GLU A 101 29.24 -20.38 -8.48
CA GLU A 101 29.01 -19.06 -9.06
C GLU A 101 27.52 -18.67 -8.97
N ILE A 102 26.62 -19.61 -9.26
CA ILE A 102 25.17 -19.42 -9.05
C ILE A 102 24.84 -19.16 -7.58
N GLY A 103 25.44 -19.92 -6.66
CA GLY A 103 25.26 -19.75 -5.21
C GLY A 103 25.71 -18.38 -4.70
N VAL A 104 26.87 -17.90 -5.16
CA VAL A 104 27.42 -16.59 -4.77
C VAL A 104 26.56 -15.46 -5.34
N ILE A 105 26.13 -15.55 -6.62
CA ILE A 105 25.26 -14.54 -7.23
C ILE A 105 23.92 -14.46 -6.51
N THR A 106 23.31 -15.60 -6.17
CA THR A 106 22.01 -15.63 -5.49
C THR A 106 22.09 -15.11 -4.06
N THR A 107 23.14 -15.45 -3.30
CA THR A 107 23.35 -14.93 -1.94
C THR A 107 23.70 -13.45 -1.93
N THR A 108 24.51 -12.98 -2.88
CA THR A 108 24.83 -11.56 -3.04
C THR A 108 23.57 -10.75 -3.35
N ARG A 109 22.73 -11.21 -4.29
CA ARG A 109 21.45 -10.56 -4.60
C ARG A 109 20.49 -10.55 -3.41
N ALA A 110 20.45 -11.62 -2.62
CA ALA A 110 19.63 -11.67 -1.41
C ALA A 110 20.10 -10.64 -0.36
N LYS A 111 21.41 -10.54 -0.14
CA LYS A 111 22.01 -9.53 0.75
C LYS A 111 21.84 -8.11 0.24
N GLU A 112 21.97 -7.90 -1.07
CA GLU A 112 21.75 -6.60 -1.70
C GLU A 112 20.29 -6.15 -1.53
N LYS A 113 19.33 -7.07 -1.70
CA LYS A 113 17.92 -6.81 -1.40
C LYS A 113 17.70 -6.48 0.08
N GLU A 114 18.30 -7.24 1.00
CA GLU A 114 18.22 -6.94 2.44
C GLU A 114 18.85 -5.58 2.80
N LEU A 115 19.98 -5.23 2.18
CA LEU A 115 20.64 -3.95 2.37
C LEU A 115 19.83 -2.80 1.78
N GLN A 116 19.20 -2.98 0.62
CA GLN A 116 18.23 -2.04 0.07
C GLN A 116 17.06 -1.86 1.05
N ASP A 117 16.49 -2.94 1.56
CA ASP A 117 15.40 -2.88 2.55
C ASP A 117 15.85 -2.15 3.84
N ARG A 118 17.08 -2.36 4.33
CA ARG A 118 17.62 -1.64 5.51
C ARG A 118 17.93 -0.16 5.24
N LEU A 119 18.56 0.17 4.10
CA LEU A 119 18.81 1.55 3.68
C LEU A 119 17.50 2.34 3.50
N THR A 120 16.41 1.65 3.17
CA THR A 120 15.10 2.28 3.01
C THR A 120 14.38 2.66 4.30
N THR A 121 14.94 2.36 5.49
CA THR A 121 14.33 2.68 6.79
C THR A 121 14.53 4.12 7.26
N MET A 122 15.38 4.92 6.61
CA MET A 122 15.55 6.34 6.92
C MET A 122 14.68 7.20 6.00
N PRO A 123 13.97 8.22 6.53
CA PRO A 123 13.32 9.23 5.71
C PRO A 123 14.33 9.88 4.73
N PRO A 124 13.93 10.24 3.51
CA PRO A 124 14.80 10.95 2.59
C PRO A 124 15.37 12.23 3.23
N LYS A 125 16.67 12.50 3.04
CA LYS A 125 17.30 13.71 3.63
C LYS A 125 16.61 15.01 3.18
N GLN A 126 16.20 15.07 1.91
CA GLN A 126 15.45 16.20 1.37
C GLN A 126 14.09 16.37 2.05
N PHE A 127 13.43 15.25 2.41
CA PHE A 127 12.18 15.29 3.17
C PHE A 127 12.40 15.88 4.56
N LEU A 128 13.43 15.47 5.31
CA LEU A 128 13.65 15.96 6.68
C LEU A 128 13.94 17.47 6.72
N ALA A 129 14.70 17.99 5.76
CA ALA A 129 14.93 19.42 5.62
C ALA A 129 13.61 20.15 5.33
N ALA A 130 12.88 19.72 4.30
CA ALA A 130 11.59 20.31 3.93
C ALA A 130 10.54 20.21 5.06
N TYR A 131 10.56 19.13 5.83
CA TYR A 131 9.70 18.93 7.00
C TYR A 131 10.00 19.94 8.10
N SER A 132 11.28 20.14 8.42
CA SER A 132 11.70 21.14 9.41
C SER A 132 11.23 22.55 9.01
N ASP A 133 11.47 22.95 7.75
CA ASP A 133 11.07 24.25 7.24
C ASP A 133 9.53 24.41 7.25
N THR A 134 8.82 23.38 6.78
CA THR A 134 7.35 23.34 6.80
C THR A 134 6.78 23.47 8.21
N MET A 135 7.37 22.78 9.18
CA MET A 135 6.92 22.83 10.57
C MET A 135 7.14 24.21 11.19
N ILE A 136 8.28 24.85 10.92
CA ILE A 136 8.56 26.21 11.37
C ILE A 136 7.57 27.20 10.75
N ASP A 137 7.35 27.10 9.43
CA ASP A 137 6.40 27.97 8.72
C ASP A 137 4.98 27.84 9.27
N ILE A 138 4.50 26.61 9.44
CA ILE A 138 3.16 26.31 9.97
C ILE A 138 3.03 26.87 11.39
N ARG A 139 4.01 26.62 12.24
CA ARG A 139 4.01 27.12 13.61
C ARG A 139 3.97 28.65 13.66
N PHE A 140 4.84 29.32 12.89
CA PHE A 140 4.89 30.79 12.85
C PHE A 140 3.57 31.37 12.32
N HIS A 141 3.01 30.78 11.27
CA HIS A 141 1.72 31.17 10.74
C HIS A 141 0.60 31.04 11.78
N PHE A 142 0.54 29.89 12.47
CA PHE A 142 -0.47 29.63 13.51
C PHE A 142 -0.33 30.58 14.70
N GLU A 143 0.90 30.84 15.16
CA GLU A 143 1.16 31.77 16.27
C GLU A 143 0.78 33.21 15.91
N ASN A 144 1.03 33.65 14.67
CA ASN A 144 0.62 34.97 14.20
C ASN A 144 -0.91 35.09 14.11
N LEU A 145 -1.61 34.07 13.60
CA LEU A 145 -3.08 34.04 13.59
C LEU A 145 -3.66 34.16 15.00
N ALA A 146 -3.02 33.56 16.00
CA ALA A 146 -3.48 33.62 17.39
C ALA A 146 -3.21 34.99 18.07
N GLN A 147 -2.24 35.76 17.59
CA GLN A 147 -1.86 37.06 18.16
C GLN A 147 -2.49 38.24 17.43
N ASP A 148 -2.78 38.08 16.13
CA ASP A 148 -3.32 39.14 15.30
C ASP A 148 -4.85 39.28 15.47
N ASN A 149 -5.25 40.11 16.44
CA ASN A 149 -6.65 40.50 16.64
C ASN A 149 -7.13 41.58 15.64
N SER A 150 -6.29 42.01 14.69
CA SER A 150 -6.57 43.19 13.86
C SER A 150 -7.28 42.87 12.54
N THR A 151 -7.20 41.63 12.06
CA THR A 151 -7.96 41.17 10.89
C THR A 151 -9.17 40.35 11.34
N PRO A 152 -10.40 40.66 10.84
CA PRO A 152 -11.55 39.81 11.12
C PRO A 152 -11.33 38.45 10.45
N VAL A 153 -11.15 37.42 11.28
CA VAL A 153 -11.05 36.04 10.82
C VAL A 153 -12.41 35.62 10.28
N SER A 154 -12.48 35.25 9.00
CA SER A 154 -13.67 34.70 8.36
C SER A 154 -13.48 33.22 8.02
N LYS A 155 -14.60 32.52 7.81
CA LYS A 155 -14.62 31.13 7.35
C LYS A 155 -13.72 30.90 6.12
N GLN A 156 -13.77 31.79 5.13
CA GLN A 156 -13.02 31.67 3.88
C GLN A 156 -11.51 31.82 4.09
N THR A 157 -11.09 32.70 5.00
CA THR A 157 -9.68 32.88 5.36
C THR A 157 -9.14 31.62 6.04
N VAL A 158 -9.89 31.08 7.02
CA VAL A 158 -9.50 29.82 7.69
C VAL A 158 -9.42 28.65 6.70
N ALA A 159 -10.38 28.55 5.76
CA ALA A 159 -10.32 27.54 4.71
C ALA A 159 -9.09 27.69 3.80
N ALA A 160 -8.71 28.92 3.45
CA ALA A 160 -7.50 29.19 2.66
C ALA A 160 -6.23 28.78 3.40
N ASP A 161 -6.16 29.05 4.70
CA ASP A 161 -5.04 28.65 5.55
C ASP A 161 -4.95 27.13 5.72
N ILE A 162 -6.10 26.45 5.87
CA ILE A 162 -6.15 24.98 5.85
C ILE A 162 -5.60 24.46 4.52
N ARG A 163 -6.01 25.01 3.37
CA ARG A 163 -5.47 24.62 2.06
C ARG A 163 -3.99 24.89 1.92
N LEU A 164 -3.46 25.94 2.53
CA LEU A 164 -2.01 26.19 2.59
C LEU A 164 -1.29 25.06 3.34
N TYR A 165 -1.83 24.62 4.48
CA TYR A 165 -1.24 23.53 5.26
C TYR A 165 -1.33 22.19 4.52
N LEU A 166 -2.47 21.90 3.91
CA LEU A 166 -2.65 20.74 3.04
C LEU A 166 -1.63 20.76 1.89
N THR A 167 -1.43 21.91 1.24
CA THR A 167 -0.45 22.06 0.15
C THR A 167 0.97 21.73 0.63
N LYS A 168 1.36 22.23 1.81
CA LYS A 168 2.66 21.89 2.41
C LYS A 168 2.78 20.38 2.69
N ILE A 169 1.72 19.74 3.21
CA ILE A 169 1.68 18.28 3.40
C ILE A 169 1.84 17.53 2.06
N LEU A 170 1.20 18.00 0.99
CA LEU A 170 1.32 17.37 -0.32
C LEU A 170 2.74 17.48 -0.90
N ILE A 171 3.41 18.62 -0.71
CA ILE A 171 4.82 18.79 -1.07
C ILE A 171 5.71 17.83 -0.26
N LEU A 172 5.42 17.66 1.04
CA LEU A 172 6.09 16.67 1.86
C LEU A 172 5.88 15.24 1.35
N ALA A 173 4.66 14.89 0.91
CA ALA A 173 4.37 13.59 0.30
C ALA A 173 5.14 13.38 -1.01
N GLN A 174 5.18 14.40 -1.90
CA GLN A 174 5.98 14.37 -3.12
C GLN A 174 7.48 14.17 -2.83
N ASN A 175 8.01 14.87 -1.82
CA ASN A 175 9.40 14.74 -1.39
C ASN A 175 9.69 13.37 -0.78
N TRP A 176 8.74 12.82 -0.03
CA TRP A 176 8.84 11.46 0.53
C TRP A 176 8.99 10.43 -0.60
N ASP A 177 8.15 10.52 -1.63
CA ASP A 177 8.20 9.62 -2.78
C ASP A 177 9.27 9.99 -3.83
N SER A 178 10.01 11.09 -3.61
CA SER A 178 10.97 11.64 -4.58
C SER A 178 10.35 11.87 -5.96
N ALA A 179 9.09 12.29 -5.99
CA ALA A 179 8.24 12.34 -7.18
C ALA A 179 7.60 13.73 -7.37
N PRO A 180 8.40 14.77 -7.67
CA PRO A 180 7.94 16.17 -7.68
C PRO A 180 6.96 16.52 -8.80
N LYS A 181 6.84 15.67 -9.83
CA LYS A 181 5.93 15.87 -10.97
C LYS A 181 4.59 15.14 -10.78
N GLU A 182 4.49 14.27 -9.79
CA GLU A 182 3.27 13.49 -9.56
C GLU A 182 2.21 14.37 -8.92
N THR A 183 0.96 14.23 -9.37
CA THR A 183 -0.13 15.02 -8.82
C THR A 183 -0.63 14.39 -7.53
N TYR A 184 -0.33 15.00 -6.39
CA TYR A 184 -0.94 14.64 -5.12
C TYR A 184 -2.17 15.49 -4.86
N ARG A 185 -3.14 14.90 -4.17
CA ARG A 185 -4.39 15.56 -3.79
C ARG A 185 -4.64 15.31 -2.32
N ALA A 186 -5.25 16.28 -1.65
CA ALA A 186 -5.69 16.15 -0.28
C ALA A 186 -7.09 16.72 -0.09
N ASN A 187 -7.84 16.10 0.81
CA ASN A 187 -9.09 16.65 1.32
C ASN A 187 -9.21 16.40 2.83
N ILE A 188 -10.00 17.24 3.48
CA ILE A 188 -10.50 17.00 4.82
C ILE A 188 -11.94 16.53 4.71
N MET A 189 -12.21 15.33 5.22
CA MET A 189 -13.57 14.89 5.48
C MET A 189 -13.97 15.27 6.91
N LEU A 190 -15.10 15.96 7.06
CA LEU A 190 -15.63 16.38 8.35
C LEU A 190 -16.45 15.26 8.99
N VAL A 191 -16.33 15.11 10.32
CA VAL A 191 -17.02 14.07 11.09
C VAL A 191 -18.23 14.69 11.78
N GLU A 192 -19.46 14.25 11.48
CA GLU A 192 -20.63 14.65 12.27
C GLU A 192 -21.31 13.48 12.96
N ARG A 193 -21.69 13.72 14.21
CA ARG A 193 -22.30 12.73 15.11
C ARG A 193 -23.68 13.16 15.61
N ASP A 194 -23.96 14.46 15.60
CA ASP A 194 -25.28 14.97 15.93
C ASP A 194 -26.25 14.60 14.81
N LYS A 195 -27.07 13.58 15.07
CA LYS A 195 -28.06 13.06 14.11
C LYS A 195 -29.11 14.10 13.73
N ASP A 196 -29.45 15.03 14.64
CA ASP A 196 -30.44 16.07 14.36
C ASP A 196 -29.85 17.19 13.50
N LEU A 197 -28.59 17.52 13.71
CA LEU A 197 -27.84 18.38 12.78
C LEU A 197 -27.74 17.74 11.40
N ILE A 198 -27.39 16.45 11.33
CA ILE A 198 -27.28 15.70 10.07
C ILE A 198 -28.61 15.70 9.31
N ARG A 199 -29.73 15.48 9.99
CA ARG A 199 -31.08 15.54 9.38
C ARG A 199 -31.41 16.91 8.82
N ARG A 200 -30.99 17.99 9.48
CA ARG A 200 -31.30 19.36 9.07
C ARG A 200 -30.43 19.84 7.91
N GLN A 201 -29.11 19.60 8.00
CA GLN A 201 -28.14 20.22 7.10
C GLN A 201 -27.60 19.29 6.02
N TYR A 202 -27.53 17.97 6.28
CA TYR A 202 -26.83 17.01 5.41
C TYR A 202 -27.73 15.90 4.86
N ALA A 203 -29.06 16.09 4.91
CA ALA A 203 -30.01 15.09 4.47
C ALA A 203 -29.84 14.72 2.98
N GLN A 204 -29.50 15.69 2.14
CA GLN A 204 -29.33 15.46 0.71
C GLN A 204 -28.10 14.58 0.44
N GLU A 205 -26.98 14.85 1.09
CA GLU A 205 -25.73 14.10 0.98
C GLU A 205 -25.90 12.68 1.52
N VAL A 206 -26.60 12.52 2.64
CA VAL A 206 -26.92 11.21 3.22
C VAL A 206 -27.80 10.39 2.27
N ASN A 207 -28.84 11.00 1.68
CA ASN A 207 -29.75 10.30 0.78
C ASN A 207 -29.12 9.93 -0.57
N ASN A 208 -28.28 10.82 -1.11
CA ASN A 208 -27.58 10.59 -2.39
C ASN A 208 -26.38 9.66 -2.26
N SER A 209 -25.89 9.42 -1.04
CA SER A 209 -24.75 8.56 -0.81
C SER A 209 -25.05 7.09 -1.10
N PRO A 210 -24.21 6.41 -1.91
CA PRO A 210 -24.32 4.98 -2.16
C PRO A 210 -23.76 4.11 -1.02
N PHE A 211 -23.13 4.72 -0.01
CA PHE A 211 -22.34 3.99 0.99
C PHE A 211 -23.18 3.45 2.16
N PHE A 212 -24.44 3.86 2.27
CA PHE A 212 -25.37 3.36 3.29
C PHE A 212 -25.99 2.03 2.88
N LEU A 213 -25.69 0.97 3.63
CA LEU A 213 -26.27 -0.36 3.43
C LEU A 213 -27.79 -0.39 3.72
N PHE A 214 -28.19 0.17 4.87
CA PHE A 214 -29.60 0.32 5.27
C PHE A 214 -30.11 1.68 4.77
N GLY A 215 -30.94 1.68 3.73
CA GLY A 215 -31.22 2.89 2.95
C GLY A 215 -32.70 3.24 2.75
N SER A 216 -33.62 2.64 3.52
CA SER A 216 -35.07 2.82 3.32
C SER A 216 -35.54 4.26 3.53
N ASN A 217 -34.94 4.98 4.48
CA ASN A 217 -35.14 6.40 4.73
C ASN A 217 -33.93 6.97 5.49
N ILE A 218 -33.91 8.27 5.75
CA ILE A 218 -32.82 8.93 6.48
C ILE A 218 -32.67 8.41 7.91
N ASP A 219 -33.77 8.10 8.60
CA ASP A 219 -33.71 7.61 9.98
C ASP A 219 -33.04 6.23 10.05
N ALA A 220 -33.39 5.31 9.16
CA ALA A 220 -32.73 4.01 9.05
C ALA A 220 -31.22 4.15 8.74
N ARG A 221 -30.85 5.12 7.89
CA ARG A 221 -29.44 5.42 7.58
C ARG A 221 -28.67 5.94 8.80
N LEU A 222 -29.32 6.73 9.66
CA LEU A 222 -28.67 7.33 10.83
C LEU A 222 -28.76 6.44 12.08
N ASP A 223 -29.82 5.67 12.25
CA ASP A 223 -30.02 4.77 13.39
C ASP A 223 -28.99 3.65 13.41
N ASN A 224 -28.54 3.21 12.23
CA ASN A 224 -27.50 2.20 12.07
C ASN A 224 -26.08 2.79 11.94
N ALA A 225 -25.90 4.09 12.18
CA ALA A 225 -24.61 4.77 12.19
C ALA A 225 -24.36 5.49 13.53
N ASP A 226 -23.09 5.64 13.91
CA ASP A 226 -22.69 6.53 15.01
C ASP A 226 -22.49 7.98 14.53
N GLY A 227 -22.37 8.16 13.22
CA GLY A 227 -22.22 9.45 12.56
C GLY A 227 -21.94 9.31 11.07
N ILE A 228 -21.64 10.44 10.44
CA ILE A 228 -21.24 10.52 9.04
C ILE A 228 -19.86 11.17 8.91
N LEU A 229 -19.15 10.77 7.86
CA LEU A 229 -17.92 11.39 7.40
C LEU A 229 -18.18 11.97 6.02
N HIS A 230 -18.08 13.29 5.85
CA HIS A 230 -18.55 13.95 4.63
C HIS A 230 -17.58 15.00 4.06
N ILE A 231 -17.71 15.21 2.75
CA ILE A 231 -17.22 16.37 2.01
C ILE A 231 -18.45 16.97 1.36
N SER A 232 -18.98 18.05 1.93
CA SER A 232 -20.07 18.82 1.32
C SER A 232 -19.54 20.02 0.53
N ASP A 233 -18.43 20.59 0.99
CA ASP A 233 -17.76 21.73 0.36
C ASP A 233 -16.32 21.33 -0.04
N LEU A 234 -15.91 21.80 -1.22
CA LEU A 234 -14.58 21.58 -1.78
C LEU A 234 -13.55 22.55 -1.18
N GLU A 235 -13.97 23.53 -0.39
CA GLU A 235 -13.11 24.50 0.30
C GLU A 235 -11.96 23.86 1.09
N LEU A 236 -12.16 22.67 1.67
CA LEU A 236 -11.15 21.96 2.46
C LEU A 236 -10.38 20.91 1.65
N SER A 237 -10.22 21.15 0.35
CA SER A 237 -9.45 20.30 -0.55
C SER A 237 -8.40 21.09 -1.34
N THR A 238 -7.36 20.41 -1.81
CA THR A 238 -6.32 21.01 -2.65
C THR A 238 -5.56 19.92 -3.42
N PHE A 239 -4.79 20.33 -4.42
CA PHE A 239 -3.89 19.47 -5.17
C PHE A 239 -2.57 20.16 -5.48
N VAL A 240 -1.54 19.38 -5.77
CA VAL A 240 -0.22 19.86 -6.22
C VAL A 240 0.19 19.03 -7.43
N GLY A 241 0.36 19.65 -8.61
CA GLY A 241 0.65 18.90 -9.83
C GLY A 241 1.10 19.70 -11.07
N GLY A 242 1.32 21.01 -11.00
CA GLY A 242 1.78 21.74 -12.18
C GLY A 242 1.89 23.25 -12.04
N GLU A 243 0.81 23.98 -11.73
CA GLU A 243 0.83 25.44 -11.94
C GLU A 243 0.06 26.29 -10.91
N GLU A 244 -0.67 25.72 -9.95
CA GLU A 244 -1.35 26.53 -8.92
C GLU A 244 -1.32 25.83 -7.55
N PHE A 245 -0.97 26.59 -6.50
CA PHE A 245 -0.92 26.12 -5.12
C PHE A 245 -2.17 26.58 -4.34
N ALA A 246 -2.64 25.75 -3.40
CA ALA A 246 -3.66 26.09 -2.41
C ALA A 246 -5.06 26.49 -2.94
N LYS A 247 -5.42 26.09 -4.16
CA LYS A 247 -6.80 26.23 -4.67
C LYS A 247 -7.66 25.00 -4.32
N PRO A 248 -8.98 25.18 -4.13
CA PRO A 248 -9.92 24.06 -4.00
C PRO A 248 -9.80 23.08 -5.17
N ASP A 249 -9.84 21.78 -4.88
CA ASP A 249 -9.85 20.75 -5.92
C ASP A 249 -11.28 20.60 -6.47
N THR A 250 -11.51 21.20 -7.63
CA THR A 250 -12.81 21.22 -8.31
C THR A 250 -13.20 19.88 -8.94
N ASP A 251 -12.30 18.91 -9.02
CA ASP A 251 -12.62 17.59 -9.57
C ASP A 251 -13.20 16.62 -8.52
N ILE A 252 -13.14 16.98 -7.23
CA ILE A 252 -13.73 16.18 -6.15
C ILE A 252 -15.24 16.35 -6.18
N LEU A 253 -15.95 15.24 -6.02
CA LEU A 253 -17.39 15.23 -5.86
C LEU A 253 -17.76 15.15 -4.37
N PRO A 254 -18.86 15.81 -3.95
CA PRO A 254 -19.39 15.63 -2.63
C PRO A 254 -19.62 14.15 -2.31
N ILE A 255 -19.26 13.76 -1.10
CA ILE A 255 -19.32 12.37 -0.66
C ILE A 255 -19.65 12.28 0.81
N CYS A 256 -20.40 11.26 1.21
CA CYS A 256 -20.80 11.03 2.58
C CYS A 256 -20.71 9.54 2.89
N PHE A 257 -19.96 9.16 3.91
CA PHE A 257 -19.83 7.79 4.39
C PHE A 257 -20.47 7.65 5.77
N PRO A 258 -21.28 6.61 6.03
CA PRO A 258 -21.57 6.24 7.40
C PRO A 258 -20.30 5.73 8.10
N PHE A 259 -20.22 5.92 9.41
CA PHE A 259 -19.28 5.17 10.24
C PHE A 259 -19.94 4.68 11.52
N SER A 260 -19.44 3.55 12.03
CA SER A 260 -19.82 2.94 13.29
C SER A 260 -18.57 2.59 14.09
N MET A 261 -18.54 2.94 15.38
CA MET A 261 -17.44 2.63 16.29
C MET A 261 -17.33 1.14 16.56
N ASP A 262 -18.48 0.46 16.63
CA ASP A 262 -18.57 -0.99 16.67
C ASP A 262 -19.33 -1.51 15.44
N ALA A 263 -18.58 -1.80 14.37
CA ALA A 263 -19.10 -2.36 13.14
C ALA A 263 -19.22 -3.90 13.17
N LYS A 264 -18.97 -4.56 14.33
CA LYS A 264 -19.03 -6.04 14.43
C LYS A 264 -20.46 -6.57 14.47
N ASP A 265 -21.42 -5.77 14.94
CA ASP A 265 -22.83 -6.13 14.88
C ASP A 265 -23.40 -5.77 13.50
N HIS A 266 -23.18 -6.66 12.54
CA HIS A 266 -23.65 -6.50 11.16
C HIS A 266 -25.18 -6.36 11.01
N ALA A 267 -25.96 -6.67 12.04
CA ALA A 267 -27.42 -6.49 12.03
C ALA A 267 -27.85 -5.08 12.43
N LYS A 268 -26.98 -4.31 13.08
CA LYS A 268 -27.29 -2.98 13.63
C LYS A 268 -26.36 -1.88 13.18
N SER A 269 -25.24 -2.20 12.55
CA SER A 269 -24.23 -1.23 12.16
C SER A 269 -23.99 -1.27 10.66
N HIS A 270 -23.81 -0.09 10.06
CA HIS A 270 -23.27 -0.01 8.71
C HIS A 270 -21.82 -0.55 8.68
N PRO A 271 -21.41 -1.19 7.57
CA PRO A 271 -20.03 -1.55 7.40
C PRO A 271 -19.18 -0.28 7.20
N ASN A 272 -18.03 -0.21 7.88
CA ASN A 272 -17.08 0.88 7.69
C ASN A 272 -16.29 0.63 6.40
N ILE A 273 -16.51 1.49 5.40
CA ILE A 273 -15.77 1.46 4.13
C ILE A 273 -14.27 1.74 4.42
N PRO A 274 -13.33 0.93 3.89
CA PRO A 274 -11.91 1.20 3.99
C PRO A 274 -11.56 2.63 3.59
N GLY A 275 -10.72 3.29 4.39
CA GLY A 275 -10.29 4.68 4.19
C GLY A 275 -10.63 5.50 5.42
N GLY A 276 -11.23 6.68 5.17
CA GLY A 276 -11.59 7.64 6.21
C GLY A 276 -12.54 7.08 7.27
N ALA A 277 -13.57 6.31 6.90
CA ALA A 277 -14.55 5.80 7.86
C ALA A 277 -13.90 4.84 8.87
N VAL A 278 -13.07 3.90 8.41
CA VAL A 278 -12.28 3.02 9.29
C VAL A 278 -11.27 3.82 10.12
N ALA A 279 -10.61 4.81 9.52
CA ALA A 279 -9.62 5.62 10.21
C ALA A 279 -10.22 6.43 11.37
N VAL A 280 -11.40 7.00 11.16
CA VAL A 280 -12.16 7.72 12.19
C VAL A 280 -12.66 6.75 13.27
N ALA A 281 -13.29 5.64 12.89
CA ALA A 281 -13.86 4.69 13.85
C ALA A 281 -12.79 4.04 14.75
N SER A 282 -11.60 3.77 14.20
CA SER A 282 -10.49 3.17 14.93
C SER A 282 -9.56 4.18 15.61
N SER A 283 -9.68 5.47 15.29
CA SER A 283 -8.70 6.51 15.64
C SER A 283 -7.26 6.15 15.24
N GLN A 284 -7.09 5.36 14.19
CA GLN A 284 -5.79 4.97 13.62
C GLN A 284 -5.73 5.37 12.15
N SER A 285 -4.54 5.71 11.66
CA SER A 285 -4.38 5.97 10.23
C SER A 285 -4.60 4.69 9.42
N GLN A 286 -5.23 4.81 8.26
CA GLN A 286 -5.50 3.71 7.37
C GLN A 286 -4.92 3.99 5.99
N TYR A 287 -4.25 3.00 5.40
CA TYR A 287 -3.60 3.14 4.12
C TYR A 287 -4.12 2.10 3.15
N ILE A 288 -4.42 2.56 1.95
CA ILE A 288 -4.90 1.78 0.82
C ILE A 288 -3.86 1.91 -0.27
N GLN A 289 -3.15 0.81 -0.52
CA GLN A 289 -2.10 0.72 -1.52
C GLN A 289 -2.64 0.86 -2.95
N ASP A 290 -3.76 0.17 -3.24
CA ASP A 290 -4.50 0.21 -4.49
C ASP A 290 -5.99 -0.03 -4.18
N SER A 291 -6.81 0.99 -4.39
CA SER A 291 -8.23 0.99 -4.08
C SER A 291 -8.98 -0.09 -4.85
N ARG A 292 -8.62 -0.36 -6.10
CA ARG A 292 -9.36 -1.31 -6.93
C ARG A 292 -9.24 -2.74 -6.42
N THR A 293 -8.04 -3.13 -6.02
CA THR A 293 -7.78 -4.47 -5.46
C THR A 293 -8.27 -4.54 -4.02
N HIS A 294 -7.96 -3.53 -3.20
CA HIS A 294 -8.31 -3.51 -1.79
C HIS A 294 -9.84 -3.53 -1.55
N PHE A 295 -10.61 -2.71 -2.26
CA PHE A 295 -12.08 -2.69 -2.08
C PHE A 295 -12.74 -3.98 -2.56
N LYS A 296 -12.18 -4.63 -3.58
CA LYS A 296 -12.69 -5.93 -4.03
C LYS A 296 -12.48 -6.99 -2.96
N GLU A 297 -11.26 -7.09 -2.42
CA GLU A 297 -10.93 -8.04 -1.36
C GLU A 297 -11.76 -7.79 -0.10
N TRP A 298 -11.92 -6.51 0.29
CA TRP A 298 -12.77 -6.12 1.40
C TRP A 298 -14.24 -6.50 1.18
N LEU A 299 -14.81 -6.22 0.00
CA LEU A 299 -16.20 -6.61 -0.31
C LEU A 299 -16.40 -8.13 -0.29
N ASP A 300 -15.42 -8.89 -0.79
CA ASP A 300 -15.45 -10.35 -0.78
C ASP A 300 -15.42 -10.89 0.66
N GLN A 301 -14.64 -10.27 1.56
CA GLN A 301 -14.61 -10.62 2.98
C GLN A 301 -15.89 -10.21 3.71
N GLU A 302 -16.34 -8.97 3.52
CA GLU A 302 -17.57 -8.45 4.15
C GLU A 302 -18.78 -9.29 3.73
N ALA A 303 -18.82 -9.79 2.49
CA ALA A 303 -19.88 -10.68 2.02
C ALA A 303 -19.96 -12.02 2.75
N VAL A 304 -18.84 -12.50 3.32
CA VAL A 304 -18.79 -13.74 4.11
C VAL A 304 -19.30 -13.50 5.52
N GLU A 305 -18.97 -12.35 6.10
CA GLU A 305 -19.27 -12.00 7.50
C GLU A 305 -20.67 -11.38 7.67
N ASN A 306 -21.07 -10.52 6.72
CA ASN A 306 -22.29 -9.73 6.77
C ASN A 306 -23.40 -10.29 5.85
N LYS A 307 -24.35 -10.99 6.47
CA LYS A 307 -25.51 -11.57 5.76
C LYS A 307 -26.48 -10.54 5.17
N HIS A 308 -26.40 -9.28 5.58
CA HIS A 308 -27.27 -8.21 5.10
C HIS A 308 -26.72 -7.53 3.84
N LEU A 309 -25.49 -7.86 3.43
CA LEU A 309 -24.86 -7.30 2.25
C LEU A 309 -25.58 -7.74 0.96
N THR A 310 -26.25 -6.82 0.30
CA THR A 310 -26.99 -7.11 -0.94
C THR A 310 -26.09 -7.07 -2.17
N GLU A 311 -26.43 -7.83 -3.21
CA GLU A 311 -25.71 -7.76 -4.51
C GLU A 311 -25.79 -6.37 -5.14
N HIS A 312 -26.90 -5.65 -4.93
CA HIS A 312 -27.03 -4.27 -5.37
C HIS A 312 -25.99 -3.37 -4.69
N TYR A 313 -25.84 -3.46 -3.36
CA TYR A 313 -24.84 -2.70 -2.63
C TYR A 313 -23.42 -3.01 -3.14
N LYS A 314 -23.06 -4.30 -3.27
CA LYS A 314 -21.76 -4.72 -3.80
C LYS A 314 -21.48 -4.11 -5.18
N SER A 315 -22.44 -4.21 -6.10
CA SER A 315 -22.30 -3.67 -7.46
C SER A 315 -22.14 -2.16 -7.46
N THR A 316 -22.88 -1.45 -6.61
CA THR A 316 -22.81 0.02 -6.53
C THR A 316 -21.45 0.47 -6.00
N ILE A 317 -20.95 -0.14 -4.92
CA ILE A 317 -19.62 0.17 -4.37
C ILE A 317 -18.51 -0.19 -5.36
N ALA A 318 -18.58 -1.36 -6.00
CA ALA A 318 -17.61 -1.77 -7.01
C ALA A 318 -17.60 -0.80 -8.21
N SER A 319 -18.77 -0.37 -8.67
CA SER A 319 -18.90 0.61 -9.76
C SER A 319 -18.24 1.94 -9.38
N TYR A 320 -18.49 2.43 -8.15
CA TYR A 320 -17.89 3.67 -7.66
C TYR A 320 -16.35 3.63 -7.73
N TYR A 321 -15.71 2.62 -7.13
CA TYR A 321 -14.25 2.55 -7.10
C TYR A 321 -13.60 2.13 -8.42
N SER A 322 -14.33 1.45 -9.30
CA SER A 322 -13.83 1.13 -10.65
C SER A 322 -13.81 2.35 -11.58
N SER A 323 -14.75 3.28 -11.41
CA SER A 323 -14.89 4.47 -12.23
C SER A 323 -14.02 5.65 -11.77
N HIS A 324 -13.57 5.63 -10.51
CA HIS A 324 -12.79 6.72 -9.93
C HIS A 324 -11.36 6.76 -10.48
N ARG A 325 -10.98 7.92 -11.05
CA ARG A 325 -9.70 8.08 -11.78
C ARG A 325 -8.56 8.60 -10.90
N TYR A 326 -8.87 9.27 -9.79
CA TYR A 326 -7.89 10.10 -9.07
C TYR A 326 -7.38 9.51 -7.75
N ALA A 327 -8.10 8.55 -7.16
CA ALA A 327 -7.79 7.98 -5.84
C ALA A 327 -7.47 6.47 -5.96
N THR A 328 -6.32 6.16 -6.55
CA THR A 328 -5.83 4.79 -6.64
C THR A 328 -5.18 4.37 -5.33
N SER A 329 -4.31 5.19 -4.75
CA SER A 329 -3.79 4.95 -3.40
C SER A 329 -4.21 6.07 -2.46
N ILE A 330 -4.55 5.73 -1.22
CA ILE A 330 -5.13 6.67 -0.26
C ILE A 330 -4.46 6.45 1.10
N LEU A 331 -4.03 7.53 1.75
CA LEU A 331 -3.68 7.56 3.16
C LEU A 331 -4.72 8.41 3.89
N SER A 332 -5.43 7.81 4.83
CA SER A 332 -6.41 8.45 5.68
C SER A 332 -5.86 8.59 7.10
N ILE A 333 -5.83 9.81 7.64
CA ILE A 333 -5.30 10.13 8.97
C ILE A 333 -6.42 10.81 9.78
N PRO A 334 -6.87 10.21 10.90
CA PRO A 334 -7.84 10.87 11.76
C PRO A 334 -7.18 12.06 12.48
N LEU A 335 -7.88 13.19 12.55
CA LEU A 335 -7.40 14.40 13.21
C LEU A 335 -7.89 14.42 14.65
N LEU A 336 -6.99 14.04 15.56
CA LEU A 336 -7.25 13.85 16.98
C LEU A 336 -6.88 15.10 17.79
N PRO A 337 -7.58 15.37 18.91
CA PRO A 337 -7.23 16.47 19.79
C PRO A 337 -5.86 16.28 20.46
N LYS A 338 -5.11 17.38 20.63
CA LYS A 338 -3.77 17.41 21.25
C LYS A 338 -3.69 16.74 22.63
N ASN A 339 -4.78 16.77 23.40
CA ASN A 339 -4.81 16.38 24.82
C ASN A 339 -5.41 14.99 25.08
N MET A 340 -5.11 13.98 24.26
CA MET A 340 -5.56 12.61 24.53
C MET A 340 -5.06 12.02 25.87
N GLY A 341 -4.00 12.60 26.46
CA GLY A 341 -3.42 12.21 27.74
C GLY A 341 -4.01 12.86 28.99
N SER A 342 -4.89 13.85 28.86
CA SER A 342 -5.56 14.47 30.01
C SER A 342 -6.71 13.59 30.52
N LYS A 343 -6.88 13.51 31.84
CA LYS A 343 -7.98 12.78 32.51
C LYS A 343 -9.33 13.49 32.41
N ASP A 344 -9.38 14.68 31.80
CA ASP A 344 -10.65 15.36 31.58
C ASP A 344 -11.43 14.69 30.45
N ASN A 345 -12.71 14.44 30.72
CA ASN A 345 -13.72 13.79 29.87
C ASN A 345 -14.11 14.64 28.64
N GLY A 346 -13.16 15.35 28.01
CA GLY A 346 -13.39 15.94 26.69
C GLY A 346 -13.55 14.82 25.65
N ASP A 347 -14.45 15.02 24.68
CA ASP A 347 -14.74 14.03 23.64
C ASP A 347 -13.45 13.70 22.88
N LYS A 348 -12.91 12.50 23.08
CA LYS A 348 -11.60 12.04 22.54
C LYS A 348 -11.69 11.63 21.07
N PHE A 349 -12.62 12.24 20.35
CA PHE A 349 -13.06 11.80 19.05
C PHE A 349 -12.37 12.59 17.94
N PRO A 350 -12.04 11.98 16.79
CA PRO A 350 -11.58 12.73 15.63
C PRO A 350 -12.62 13.74 15.15
N VAL A 351 -12.24 15.01 15.02
CA VAL A 351 -13.14 16.06 14.48
C VAL A 351 -13.25 15.99 12.94
N ALA A 352 -12.26 15.37 12.31
CA ALA A 352 -12.16 15.23 10.87
C ALA A 352 -11.16 14.13 10.49
N CYS A 353 -11.09 13.80 9.21
CA CYS A 353 -10.11 12.90 8.62
C CYS A 353 -9.40 13.57 7.45
N LEU A 354 -8.07 13.61 7.49
CA LEU A 354 -7.22 14.03 6.39
C LEU A 354 -7.02 12.86 5.43
N ASN A 355 -7.37 13.03 4.17
CA ASN A 355 -7.02 12.09 3.12
C ASN A 355 -5.93 12.69 2.23
N ILE A 356 -4.88 11.90 1.96
CA ILE A 356 -3.84 12.18 0.98
C ILE A 356 -3.90 11.07 -0.06
N TYR A 357 -4.04 11.42 -1.33
CA TYR A 357 -4.24 10.41 -2.38
C TYR A 357 -3.63 10.84 -3.71
N ASN A 358 -3.47 9.83 -4.58
CA ASN A 358 -2.87 9.96 -5.90
C ASN A 358 -3.51 8.92 -6.85
N ASN A 359 -3.42 9.18 -8.16
CA ASN A 359 -3.89 8.28 -9.21
C ASN A 359 -2.95 7.07 -9.45
N LYS A 360 -1.78 7.05 -8.82
CA LYS A 360 -0.83 5.95 -8.84
C LYS A 360 -1.01 5.05 -7.62
N ALA A 361 -0.76 3.74 -7.77
CA ALA A 361 -0.69 2.82 -6.64
C ALA A 361 0.63 3.00 -5.86
N ASN A 362 0.65 2.56 -4.60
CA ASN A 362 1.85 2.49 -3.76
C ASN A 362 2.50 3.84 -3.43
N ILE A 363 1.73 4.92 -3.24
CA ILE A 363 2.31 6.17 -2.70
C ILE A 363 2.89 5.95 -1.31
N LEU A 364 3.73 6.88 -0.89
CA LEU A 364 4.42 6.89 0.40
C LEU A 364 5.25 5.63 0.62
N MET A 365 5.69 5.03 -0.49
CA MET A 365 6.48 3.82 -0.55
C MET A 365 5.83 2.57 0.07
N GLY A 366 4.50 2.52 0.14
CA GLY A 366 3.72 1.35 0.58
C GLY A 366 3.59 1.17 2.10
N ASP A 367 3.10 -0.01 2.48
CA ASP A 367 2.72 -0.37 3.86
C ASP A 367 3.84 -0.27 4.90
N SER A 368 5.09 -0.49 4.50
CA SER A 368 6.21 -0.51 5.44
C SER A 368 6.66 0.89 5.90
N ARG A 369 6.29 1.95 5.16
CA ARG A 369 6.83 3.30 5.34
C ARG A 369 5.79 4.39 5.56
N ASN A 370 4.54 4.14 5.20
CA ASN A 370 3.43 5.05 5.48
C ASN A 370 3.32 5.41 6.98
N ALA A 371 3.59 4.46 7.89
CA ALA A 371 3.44 4.66 9.33
C ALA A 371 4.49 5.66 9.85
N GLN A 372 5.70 5.65 9.31
CA GLN A 372 6.73 6.62 9.66
C GLN A 372 6.36 8.01 9.14
N PHE A 373 5.83 8.10 7.91
CA PHE A 373 5.32 9.34 7.35
C PHE A 373 4.19 9.91 8.21
N VAL A 374 3.23 9.08 8.63
CA VAL A 374 2.13 9.48 9.54
C VAL A 374 2.67 9.99 10.87
N GLN A 375 3.64 9.29 11.49
CA GLN A 375 4.24 9.72 12.75
C GLN A 375 4.91 11.10 12.63
N LEU A 376 5.59 11.36 11.51
CA LEU A 376 6.21 12.66 11.25
C LEU A 376 5.16 13.74 10.99
N LEU A 377 4.01 13.41 10.40
CA LEU A 377 2.93 14.37 10.19
C LEU A 377 2.09 14.69 11.44
N GLN A 378 2.17 13.91 12.52
CA GLN A 378 1.35 14.11 13.72
C GLN A 378 1.37 15.56 14.26
N PRO A 379 2.52 16.25 14.37
CA PRO A 379 2.55 17.64 14.84
C PRO A 379 1.79 18.61 13.92
N ILE A 380 1.86 18.40 12.61
CA ILE A 380 1.13 19.20 11.62
C ILE A 380 -0.38 18.90 11.69
N CYS A 381 -0.74 17.62 11.84
CA CYS A 381 -2.13 17.19 12.02
C CYS A 381 -2.77 17.81 13.27
N ALA A 382 -1.98 18.02 14.32
CA ALA A 382 -2.45 18.68 15.54
C ALA A 382 -2.77 20.16 15.34
N TYR A 383 -2.05 20.88 14.47
CA TYR A 383 -2.44 22.25 14.09
C TYR A 383 -3.65 22.27 13.17
N LEU A 384 -3.73 21.33 12.22
CA LEU A 384 -4.92 21.18 11.37
C LEU A 384 -6.18 20.91 12.18
N HIS A 385 -6.10 20.06 13.22
CA HIS A 385 -7.20 19.82 14.15
C HIS A 385 -7.75 21.13 14.74
N ASP A 386 -6.87 21.99 15.25
CA ASP A 386 -7.26 23.24 15.89
C ASP A 386 -7.88 24.21 14.86
N MET A 387 -7.32 24.27 13.66
CA MET A 387 -7.87 25.09 12.56
C MET A 387 -9.25 24.61 12.10
N ILE A 388 -9.45 23.29 11.99
CA ILE A 388 -10.75 22.73 11.61
C ILE A 388 -11.78 22.95 12.71
N SER A 389 -11.37 22.85 13.97
CA SER A 389 -12.25 23.16 15.10
C SER A 389 -12.69 24.64 15.05
N LEU A 390 -11.78 25.55 14.74
CA LEU A 390 -12.12 26.97 14.52
C LEU A 390 -13.05 27.16 13.32
N TYR A 391 -12.78 26.50 12.19
CA TYR A 391 -13.63 26.54 10.99
C TYR A 391 -15.06 26.09 11.28
N ARG A 392 -15.24 25.03 12.09
CA ARG A 392 -16.56 24.55 12.51
C ARG A 392 -17.34 25.58 13.31
N THR A 393 -16.69 26.25 14.27
CA THR A 393 -17.35 27.31 15.06
C THR A 393 -17.94 28.41 14.16
N PHE A 394 -17.26 28.76 13.06
CA PHE A 394 -17.80 29.71 12.09
C PHE A 394 -19.01 29.16 11.34
N ILE A 395 -18.97 27.90 10.89
CA ILE A 395 -20.12 27.25 10.24
C ILE A 395 -21.34 27.22 11.18
N ASP A 396 -21.13 26.85 12.44
CA ASP A 396 -22.22 26.74 13.42
C ASP A 396 -22.82 28.12 13.73
N THR A 397 -21.99 29.17 13.76
CA THR A 397 -22.46 30.55 13.95
C THR A 397 -23.25 31.03 12.74
N GLU A 398 -22.73 30.84 11.52
CA GLU A 398 -23.44 31.19 10.28
C GLU A 398 -24.77 30.42 10.13
N ALA A 399 -24.84 29.17 10.58
CA ALA A 399 -26.06 28.39 10.56
C ALA A 399 -27.12 28.92 11.54
N ASN A 400 -26.71 29.32 12.74
CA ASN A 400 -27.63 29.86 13.75
C ASN A 400 -28.13 31.28 13.43
N ASP A 401 -27.37 32.07 12.68
CA ASP A 401 -27.78 33.42 12.26
C ASP A 401 -28.78 33.39 11.07
N ASN A 402 -28.93 32.25 10.40
CA ASN A 402 -29.83 32.05 9.26
C ASN A 402 -31.11 31.26 9.58
N ASP A 403 -31.27 30.79 10.82
CA ASP A 403 -32.50 30.20 11.39
C ASP A 403 -33.32 31.30 12.12
#